data_AF-A0A0C9ZIQ3-F1
#
_entry.id   AF-A0A0C9ZIQ3-F1
#
_cell.length_a   1.000
_cell.length_b   1.000
_cell.length_c   1.000
_cell.angle_alpha   90.00
_cell.angle_beta   90.00
_cell.angle_gamma   90.00
#
_symmetry.space_group_name_H-M   'P 1'
#
loop_
_entity.id
_entity.type
_entity.pdbx_description
1 polymer ?
#
loop_
_entity_poly.entity_id
_entity_poly.type
_entity_poly.pdbx_seq_one_letter_code
_entity_poly.pdbx_strand_id
1 'polypeptide(L)'
;MRFDDVLDAEGAAIRGAIEGTVMGTAVTIPSFYILHRQWPYFRSLPLQVKALAAIIVILPTTAIRAEHRMIDYERSHWDGADKYAVERRAHEERLRWGSLSVKDKFADWTARHQLSFVVGSWALAIAISGAIIMRDPHLPVRHKVVQARVWAQGLTLGVIIATGALTHSQRAKAAQMRKHGDNSWEDVLDDQQRKVRAVT
;
A
#
# COMPACT_ATOMS: atom_id res chain seq x y z
N MET A 1 -4.40 24.21 2.31
CA MET A 1 -4.20 23.03 3.19
C MET A 1 -3.68 23.54 4.51
N ARG A 2 -4.49 23.45 5.56
CA ARG A 2 -4.18 23.93 6.91
C ARG A 2 -3.30 22.88 7.61
N PHE A 3 -2.40 23.31 8.50
CA PHE A 3 -1.51 22.37 9.22
C PHE A 3 -2.31 21.32 10.01
N ASP A 4 -3.50 21.70 10.47
CA ASP A 4 -4.47 20.86 11.19
C ASP A 4 -4.98 19.70 10.31
N ASP A 5 -5.28 19.96 9.03
CA ASP A 5 -5.79 18.95 8.08
C ASP A 5 -4.80 17.79 7.86
N VAL A 6 -3.49 18.10 7.89
CA VAL A 6 -2.42 17.12 7.69
C VAL A 6 -2.31 16.20 8.90
N LEU A 7 -2.39 16.76 10.10
CA LEU A 7 -2.33 15.98 11.35
C LEU A 7 -3.53 15.03 11.47
N ASP A 8 -4.71 15.47 11.05
CA ASP A 8 -5.91 14.65 11.10
C ASP A 8 -5.91 13.55 10.01
N ALA A 9 -5.38 13.84 8.82
CA ALA A 9 -5.18 12.84 7.78
C ALA A 9 -4.15 11.78 8.18
N GLU A 10 -3.05 12.18 8.82
CA GLU A 10 -2.09 11.25 9.43
C GLU A 10 -2.75 10.40 10.51
N GLY A 11 -3.59 11.00 11.37
CA GLY A 11 -4.38 10.27 12.37
C GLY A 11 -5.30 9.21 11.76
N ALA A 12 -5.94 9.52 10.63
CA ALA A 12 -6.77 8.57 9.89
C ALA A 12 -5.95 7.41 9.30
N ALA A 13 -4.78 7.69 8.74
CA ALA A 13 -3.86 6.67 8.23
C ALA A 13 -3.35 5.75 9.35
N ILE A 14 -2.98 6.33 10.51
CA ILE A 14 -2.54 5.57 11.70
C ILE A 14 -3.67 4.66 12.18
N ARG A 15 -4.91 5.16 12.25
CA ARG A 15 -6.07 4.33 12.62
C ARG A 15 -6.28 3.17 11.66
N GLY A 16 -6.18 3.42 10.35
CA GLY A 16 -6.23 2.36 9.34
C GLY A 16 -5.09 1.34 9.49
N ALA A 17 -3.88 1.79 9.82
CA ALA A 17 -2.74 0.92 10.07
C ALA A 17 -2.95 0.01 11.30
N ILE A 18 -3.52 0.54 12.38
CA ILE A 18 -3.86 -0.24 13.57
C ILE A 18 -4.90 -1.30 13.22
N GLU A 19 -5.98 -0.92 12.53
CA GLU A 19 -7.03 -1.86 12.09
C GLU A 19 -6.46 -2.96 11.19
N GLY A 20 -5.59 -2.60 10.23
CA GLY A 20 -4.91 -3.57 9.37
C GLY A 20 -3.98 -4.50 10.11
N THR A 21 -3.24 -4.00 11.11
CA THR A 21 -2.35 -4.81 11.94
C THR A 21 -3.14 -5.81 12.78
N VAL A 22 -4.26 -5.38 13.37
CA VAL A 22 -5.18 -6.26 14.13
C VAL A 22 -5.75 -7.33 13.21
N MET A 23 -6.22 -6.96 12.01
CA MET A 23 -6.73 -7.93 11.03
C MET A 23 -5.65 -8.92 10.59
N GLY A 24 -4.47 -8.44 10.22
CA GLY A 24 -3.35 -9.29 9.80
C GLY A 24 -2.94 -10.27 10.92
N THR A 25 -2.93 -9.81 12.16
CA THR A 25 -2.61 -10.64 13.33
C THR A 25 -3.71 -11.66 13.61
N ALA A 26 -4.98 -11.27 13.51
CA ALA A 26 -6.14 -12.14 13.67
C ALA A 26 -6.19 -13.26 12.62
N VAL A 27 -5.62 -13.06 11.42
CA VAL A 27 -5.47 -14.12 10.41
C VAL A 27 -4.21 -14.95 10.66
N THR A 28 -3.10 -14.32 11.03
CA THR A 28 -1.79 -14.98 11.17
C THR A 28 -1.75 -15.94 12.35
N ILE A 29 -2.27 -15.56 13.53
CA ILE A 29 -2.20 -16.38 14.75
C ILE A 29 -2.94 -17.73 14.56
N PRO A 30 -4.21 -17.77 14.10
CA PRO A 30 -4.90 -19.03 13.83
C PRO A 30 -4.21 -19.86 12.76
N SER A 31 -3.71 -19.22 11.69
CA SER A 31 -2.97 -19.90 10.62
C SER A 31 -1.74 -20.61 11.19
N PHE A 32 -0.98 -19.95 12.06
CA PHE A 32 0.20 -20.52 12.70
C PHE A 32 -0.16 -21.64 13.66
N TYR A 33 -1.26 -21.52 14.39
CA TYR A 33 -1.76 -22.58 15.27
C TYR A 33 -2.11 -23.85 14.46
N ILE A 34 -2.83 -23.70 13.35
CA ILE A 34 -3.21 -24.83 12.48
C ILE A 34 -1.96 -25.46 11.85
N LEU A 35 -1.06 -24.65 11.27
CA LEU A 35 0.18 -25.15 10.66
C LEU A 35 1.08 -25.85 11.69
N HIS A 36 1.19 -25.31 12.90
CA HIS A 36 1.95 -25.94 13.97
C HIS A 36 1.37 -27.28 14.40
N ARG A 37 0.03 -27.41 14.42
CA ARG A 37 -0.64 -28.66 14.77
C ARG A 37 -0.52 -29.71 13.67
N GLN A 38 -0.71 -29.34 12.41
CA GLN A 38 -0.82 -30.30 11.31
C GLN A 38 0.52 -30.68 10.68
N TRP A 39 1.51 -29.77 10.63
CA TRP A 39 2.74 -29.99 9.84
C TRP A 39 3.99 -30.13 10.74
N PRO A 40 4.60 -31.33 10.81
CA PRO A 40 5.82 -31.58 11.60
C PRO A 40 6.98 -30.65 11.21
N TYR A 41 7.08 -30.33 9.92
CA TYR A 41 8.08 -29.40 9.40
C TYR A 41 7.93 -28.01 10.02
N PHE A 42 6.70 -27.50 10.14
CA PHE A 42 6.44 -26.18 10.72
C PHE A 42 6.79 -26.11 12.21
N ARG A 43 6.74 -27.23 12.93
CA ARG A 43 7.20 -27.30 14.32
C ARG A 43 8.71 -27.10 14.43
N SER A 44 9.46 -27.73 13.53
CA SER A 44 10.94 -27.65 13.48
C SER A 44 11.48 -26.30 12.96
N LEU A 45 10.62 -25.43 12.42
CA LEU A 45 11.05 -24.15 11.87
C LEU A 45 11.61 -23.22 12.96
N PRO A 46 12.72 -22.50 12.68
CA PRO A 46 13.27 -21.49 13.56
C PRO A 46 12.26 -20.37 13.83
N LEU A 47 12.33 -19.77 15.03
CA LEU A 47 11.47 -18.65 15.40
C LEU A 47 11.53 -17.49 14.40
N GLN A 48 12.71 -17.26 13.81
CA GLN A 48 12.95 -16.19 12.84
C GLN A 48 12.13 -16.38 11.56
N VAL A 49 12.01 -17.61 11.07
CA VAL A 49 11.24 -17.91 9.85
C VAL A 49 9.75 -17.76 10.11
N LYS A 50 9.29 -18.14 11.32
CA LYS A 50 7.91 -17.91 11.75
C LYS A 50 7.62 -16.40 11.87
N ALA A 51 8.52 -15.62 12.45
CA ALA A 51 8.38 -14.17 12.53
C ALA A 51 8.32 -13.53 11.13
N LEU A 52 9.18 -13.96 10.21
CA LEU A 52 9.16 -13.47 8.82
C LEU A 52 7.82 -13.79 8.13
N ALA A 53 7.31 -15.02 8.29
CA ALA A 53 6.01 -15.39 7.74
C ALA A 53 4.86 -14.53 8.29
N ALA A 54 4.93 -14.12 9.56
CA ALA A 54 3.95 -13.20 10.14
C ALA A 54 4.06 -11.80 9.52
N ILE A 55 5.28 -11.28 9.35
CA ILE A 55 5.53 -9.97 8.72
C ILE A 55 4.98 -9.93 7.28
N ILE A 56 5.17 -11.00 6.51
CA ILE A 56 4.67 -11.11 5.11
C ILE A 56 3.15 -10.91 5.03
N VAL A 57 2.39 -11.27 6.07
CA VAL A 57 0.93 -11.13 6.10
C VAL A 57 0.51 -9.80 6.72
N ILE A 58 1.12 -9.43 7.84
CA ILE A 58 0.73 -8.24 8.61
C ILE A 58 1.10 -6.95 7.86
N LEU A 59 2.32 -6.85 7.32
CA LEU A 59 2.80 -5.61 6.72
C LEU A 59 1.94 -5.15 5.52
N PRO A 60 1.62 -6.01 4.54
CA PRO A 60 0.77 -5.60 3.41
C PRO A 60 -0.66 -5.28 3.84
N THR A 61 -1.23 -6.02 4.79
CA THR A 61 -2.60 -5.77 5.27
C THR A 61 -2.72 -4.46 6.04
N THR A 62 -1.71 -4.12 6.84
CA THR A 62 -1.54 -2.80 7.48
C THR A 62 -1.45 -1.68 6.45
N ALA A 63 -0.60 -1.82 5.43
CA ALA A 63 -0.42 -0.81 4.40
C ALA A 63 -1.71 -0.51 3.62
N ILE A 64 -2.41 -1.57 3.18
CA ILE A 64 -3.67 -1.44 2.41
C ILE A 64 -4.75 -0.73 3.24
N ARG A 65 -4.89 -1.07 4.53
CA ARG A 65 -5.91 -0.47 5.40
C ARG A 65 -5.61 0.97 5.78
N ALA A 66 -4.35 1.30 6.00
CA ALA A 66 -3.91 2.68 6.21
C ALA A 66 -4.27 3.55 5.00
N GLU A 67 -3.98 3.06 3.80
CA GLU A 67 -4.24 3.77 2.55
C GLU A 67 -5.75 4.00 2.31
N HIS A 68 -6.59 2.98 2.49
CA HIS A 68 -8.04 3.15 2.40
C HIS A 68 -8.58 4.19 3.37
N ARG A 69 -8.13 4.17 4.63
CA ARG A 69 -8.64 5.10 5.64
C ARG A 69 -8.21 6.55 5.38
N MET A 70 -7.02 6.73 4.84
CA MET A 70 -6.51 8.04 4.40
C MET A 70 -7.37 8.61 3.27
N ILE A 71 -7.68 7.80 2.25
CA ILE A 71 -8.53 8.23 1.12
C ILE A 71 -9.96 8.52 1.57
N ASP A 72 -10.52 7.70 2.48
CA ASP A 72 -11.86 7.93 3.02
C ASP A 72 -11.93 9.22 3.84
N TYR A 73 -10.88 9.54 4.59
CA TYR A 73 -10.77 10.79 5.34
C TYR A 73 -10.75 12.00 4.41
N GLU A 74 -9.91 11.96 3.38
CA GLU A 74 -9.84 13.01 2.35
C GLU A 74 -11.20 13.24 1.68
N ARG A 75 -11.90 12.16 1.32
CA ARG A 75 -13.24 12.22 0.73
C ARG A 75 -14.29 12.84 1.67
N SER A 76 -14.18 12.58 2.97
CA SER A 76 -15.12 13.13 3.96
C SER A 76 -14.97 14.63 4.20
N HIS A 77 -13.78 15.19 3.94
CA HIS A 77 -13.47 16.61 4.14
C HIS A 77 -13.75 17.49 2.91
N TRP A 78 -14.22 16.91 1.80
CA TRP A 78 -14.69 17.71 0.67
C TRP A 78 -16.03 18.38 1.00
N ASP A 79 -16.09 19.71 0.85
CA ASP A 79 -17.28 20.50 1.17
C ASP A 79 -17.96 21.06 -0.09
N GLY A 80 -19.30 21.09 -0.09
CA GLY A 80 -20.16 21.70 -1.12
C GLY A 80 -19.69 21.61 -2.59
N ALA A 81 -19.25 22.76 -3.14
CA ALA A 81 -18.88 22.93 -4.55
C ALA A 81 -17.68 22.06 -4.99
N ASP A 82 -16.78 21.72 -4.06
CA ASP A 82 -15.64 20.84 -4.32
C ASP A 82 -16.10 19.39 -4.49
N LYS A 83 -17.11 18.94 -3.73
CA LYS A 83 -17.69 17.60 -3.89
C LYS A 83 -18.27 17.39 -5.28
N TYR A 84 -19.05 18.34 -5.81
CA TYR A 84 -19.63 18.23 -7.15
C TYR A 84 -18.58 18.27 -8.26
N ALA A 85 -17.56 19.13 -8.14
CA ALA A 85 -16.47 19.19 -9.10
C ALA A 85 -15.63 17.91 -9.09
N VAL A 86 -15.33 17.36 -7.90
CA VAL A 86 -14.58 16.11 -7.74
C VAL A 86 -15.41 14.90 -8.16
N GLU A 87 -16.72 14.85 -7.87
CA GLU A 87 -17.59 13.78 -8.36
C GLU A 87 -17.73 13.81 -9.88
N ARG A 88 -17.84 14.99 -10.50
CA ARG A 88 -17.86 15.14 -11.95
C ARG A 88 -16.55 14.64 -12.57
N ARG A 89 -15.40 15.05 -12.03
CA ARG A 89 -14.08 14.56 -12.46
C ARG A 89 -13.94 13.05 -12.23
N ALA A 90 -14.37 12.53 -11.08
CA ALA A 90 -14.32 11.10 -10.79
C ALA A 90 -15.24 10.30 -11.71
N HIS A 91 -16.37 10.86 -12.14
CA HIS A 91 -17.27 10.25 -13.12
C HIS A 91 -16.62 10.22 -14.50
N GLU A 92 -16.04 11.33 -14.97
CA GLU A 92 -15.28 11.40 -16.21
C GLU A 92 -14.06 10.46 -16.20
N GLU A 93 -13.35 10.38 -15.08
CA GLU A 93 -12.25 9.43 -14.88
C GLU A 93 -12.74 7.98 -14.89
N ARG A 94 -13.91 7.66 -14.33
CA ARG A 94 -14.49 6.31 -14.41
C ARG A 94 -14.87 5.96 -15.84
N LEU A 95 -15.38 6.91 -16.62
CA LEU A 95 -15.67 6.72 -18.05
C LEU A 95 -14.40 6.52 -18.86
N ARG A 96 -13.39 7.38 -18.65
CA ARG A 96 -12.05 7.25 -19.24
C ARG A 96 -11.42 5.91 -18.86
N TRP A 97 -11.49 5.54 -17.58
CA TRP A 97 -11.03 4.26 -17.07
C TRP A 97 -11.78 3.12 -17.74
N GLY A 98 -13.09 3.20 -17.91
CA GLY A 98 -13.90 2.22 -18.63
C GLY A 98 -13.36 1.95 -20.03
N SER A 99 -12.94 2.99 -20.73
CA SER A 99 -12.36 2.94 -22.08
C SER A 99 -10.91 2.46 -22.16
N LEU A 100 -10.18 2.40 -21.03
CA LEU A 100 -8.79 1.92 -21.01
C LEU A 100 -8.68 0.42 -21.28
N SER A 101 -7.58 0.04 -21.94
CA SER A 101 -7.17 -1.35 -22.08
C SER A 101 -6.86 -1.98 -20.71
N VAL A 102 -6.96 -3.31 -20.59
CA VAL A 102 -6.68 -4.04 -19.35
C VAL A 102 -5.26 -3.75 -18.82
N LYS A 103 -4.29 -3.58 -19.73
CA LYS A 103 -2.92 -3.20 -19.37
C LYS A 103 -2.83 -1.79 -18.77
N ASP A 104 -3.53 -0.84 -19.37
CA ASP A 104 -3.52 0.56 -18.92
C ASP A 104 -4.29 0.71 -17.60
N LYS A 105 -5.38 -0.04 -17.43
CA LYS A 105 -6.10 -0.16 -16.15
C LYS A 105 -5.19 -0.70 -15.05
N PHE A 106 -4.39 -1.72 -15.34
CA PHE A 106 -3.45 -2.27 -14.37
C PHE A 106 -2.33 -1.28 -14.03
N ALA A 107 -1.78 -0.59 -15.04
CA ALA A 107 -0.76 0.43 -14.84
C ALA A 107 -1.28 1.62 -14.01
N ASP A 108 -2.48 2.09 -14.30
CA ASP A 108 -3.11 3.20 -13.57
C ASP A 108 -3.51 2.76 -12.14
N TRP A 109 -3.86 1.49 -11.94
CA TRP A 109 -4.16 0.95 -10.61
C TRP A 109 -2.90 0.83 -9.75
N THR A 110 -1.81 0.33 -10.32
CA THR A 110 -0.52 0.26 -9.63
C THR A 110 0.06 1.65 -9.37
N ALA A 111 -0.20 2.64 -10.24
CA ALA A 111 0.20 4.03 -10.01
C ALA A 111 -0.56 4.71 -8.85
N ARG A 112 -1.84 4.36 -8.66
CA ARG A 112 -2.65 4.85 -7.52
C ARG A 112 -2.32 4.13 -6.21
N HIS A 113 -2.04 2.83 -6.27
CA HIS A 113 -1.73 1.99 -5.12
C HIS A 113 -0.27 1.53 -5.09
N GLN A 114 0.65 2.46 -5.39
CA GLN A 114 2.08 2.15 -5.57
C GLN A 114 2.68 1.46 -4.34
N LEU A 115 2.36 1.95 -3.14
CA LEU A 115 2.90 1.39 -1.90
C LEU A 115 2.36 -0.02 -1.63
N SER A 116 1.05 -0.20 -1.76
CA SER A 116 0.39 -1.51 -1.60
C SER A 116 0.90 -2.53 -2.63
N PHE A 117 1.11 -2.12 -3.89
CA PHE A 117 1.66 -2.99 -4.93
C PHE A 117 3.12 -3.36 -4.68
N VAL A 118 3.97 -2.41 -4.29
CA VAL A 118 5.39 -2.68 -3.99
C VAL A 118 5.52 -3.61 -2.78
N VAL A 119 4.79 -3.33 -1.70
CA VAL A 119 4.83 -4.17 -0.49
C VAL A 119 4.22 -5.55 -0.76
N GLY A 120 3.10 -5.61 -1.51
CA GLY A 120 2.46 -6.87 -1.89
C GLY A 120 3.31 -7.73 -2.82
N SER A 121 3.97 -7.12 -3.81
CA SER A 121 4.87 -7.84 -4.73
C SER A 121 6.13 -8.34 -4.04
N TRP A 122 6.69 -7.57 -3.11
CA TRP A 122 7.79 -8.02 -2.24
C TRP A 122 7.38 -9.22 -1.37
N ALA A 123 6.23 -9.12 -0.71
CA ALA A 123 5.68 -10.20 0.10
C ALA A 123 5.44 -11.48 -0.72
N LEU A 124 4.89 -11.32 -1.93
CA LEU A 124 4.66 -12.41 -2.88
C LEU A 124 5.99 -13.06 -3.33
N ALA A 125 7.00 -12.26 -3.64
CA ALA A 125 8.32 -12.76 -4.02
C ALA A 125 8.94 -13.62 -2.91
N ILE A 126 8.86 -13.19 -1.65
CA ILE A 126 9.36 -13.97 -0.51
C ILE A 126 8.56 -15.26 -0.35
N ALA A 127 7.24 -15.21 -0.48
CA ALA A 127 6.40 -16.40 -0.37
C ALA A 127 6.78 -17.45 -1.44
N ILE A 128 6.98 -17.02 -2.69
CA ILE A 128 7.39 -17.90 -3.80
C ILE A 128 8.79 -18.47 -3.54
N SER A 129 9.77 -17.63 -3.19
CA SER A 129 11.14 -18.07 -2.89
C SER A 129 11.16 -19.06 -1.72
N GLY A 130 10.38 -18.79 -0.66
CA GLY A 130 10.26 -19.69 0.49
C GLY A 130 9.66 -21.05 0.10
N ALA A 131 8.63 -21.07 -0.74
CA ALA A 131 8.02 -22.31 -1.23
C ALA A 131 9.00 -23.13 -2.08
N ILE A 132 9.82 -22.48 -2.90
CA ILE A 132 10.86 -23.14 -3.69
C ILE A 132 11.95 -23.72 -2.78
N ILE A 133 12.46 -22.94 -1.82
CA ILE A 133 13.53 -23.37 -0.89
C ILE A 133 13.06 -24.52 0.01
N MET A 134 11.79 -24.52 0.44
CA MET A 134 11.22 -25.59 1.26
C MET A 134 11.07 -26.92 0.48
N ARG A 135 10.99 -26.89 -0.85
CA ARG A 135 10.95 -28.11 -1.68
C ARG A 135 12.30 -28.78 -1.86
N ASP A 136 13.41 -28.10 -1.56
CA ASP A 136 14.75 -28.63 -1.85
C ASP A 136 15.28 -29.55 -0.71
N PRO A 137 15.37 -30.89 -0.92
CA PRO A 137 15.69 -31.85 0.13
C PRO A 137 17.20 -31.95 0.42
N HIS A 138 18.08 -31.35 -0.39
CA HIS A 138 19.48 -31.75 -0.47
C HIS A 138 20.46 -31.02 0.48
N LEU A 139 20.01 -30.04 1.26
CA LEU A 139 20.88 -29.36 2.24
C LEU A 139 20.62 -29.80 3.70
N PRO A 140 21.67 -30.10 4.48
CA PRO A 140 21.54 -30.36 5.92
C PRO A 140 20.98 -29.13 6.65
N VAL A 141 20.06 -29.36 7.60
CA VAL A 141 19.31 -28.32 8.34
C VAL A 141 20.22 -27.24 8.96
N ARG A 142 21.43 -27.62 9.41
CA ARG A 142 22.41 -26.71 10.00
C ARG A 142 22.89 -25.62 9.02
N HIS A 143 23.11 -25.96 7.75
CA HIS A 143 23.53 -24.99 6.73
C HIS A 143 22.38 -24.06 6.33
N LYS A 144 21.15 -24.58 6.27
CA LYS A 144 19.94 -23.78 5.99
C LYS A 144 19.74 -22.66 7.03
N VAL A 145 20.05 -22.89 8.31
CA VAL A 145 19.91 -21.88 9.38
C VAL A 145 20.93 -20.74 9.24
N VAL A 146 22.18 -21.05 8.92
CA VAL A 146 23.22 -20.01 8.74
C VAL A 146 22.91 -19.16 7.51
N GLN A 147 22.52 -19.80 6.41
CA GLN A 147 22.07 -19.09 5.22
C GLN A 147 20.85 -18.22 5.52
N ALA A 148 19.84 -18.75 6.22
CA ALA A 148 18.63 -18.00 6.56
C ALA A 148 18.93 -16.69 7.31
N ARG A 149 19.98 -16.65 8.16
CA ARG A 149 20.38 -15.41 8.84
C ARG A 149 20.92 -14.36 7.87
N VAL A 150 21.76 -14.74 6.93
CA VAL A 150 22.29 -13.83 5.90
C VAL A 150 21.16 -13.33 4.99
N TRP A 151 20.23 -14.21 4.61
CA TRP A 151 19.03 -13.83 3.87
C TRP A 151 18.14 -12.86 4.66
N ALA A 152 17.96 -13.06 5.98
CA ALA A 152 17.19 -12.15 6.83
C ALA A 152 17.84 -10.76 6.93
N GLN A 153 19.17 -10.71 7.03
CA GLN A 153 19.93 -9.46 7.01
C GLN A 153 19.78 -8.74 5.67
N GLY A 154 19.93 -9.47 4.55
CA GLY A 154 19.70 -8.94 3.21
C GLY A 154 18.27 -8.42 3.01
N LEU A 155 17.27 -9.12 3.54
CA LEU A 155 15.87 -8.69 3.51
C LEU A 155 15.63 -7.41 4.31
N THR A 156 16.22 -7.30 5.49
CA THR A 156 16.10 -6.08 6.31
C THR A 156 16.69 -4.88 5.59
N LEU A 157 17.87 -5.06 4.99
CA LEU A 157 18.52 -4.03 4.18
C LEU A 157 17.66 -3.66 2.96
N GLY A 158 17.10 -4.66 2.28
CA GLY A 158 16.18 -4.46 1.15
C GLY A 158 14.93 -3.66 1.53
N VAL A 159 14.33 -3.93 2.69
CA VAL A 159 13.17 -3.18 3.21
C VAL A 159 13.54 -1.72 3.49
N ILE A 160 14.70 -1.47 4.09
CA ILE A 160 15.17 -0.10 4.35
C ILE A 160 15.38 0.66 3.03
N ILE A 161 16.02 0.03 2.05
CA ILE A 161 16.24 0.63 0.72
C ILE A 161 14.91 0.90 0.02
N ALA A 162 13.98 -0.07 0.03
CA ALA A 162 12.66 0.08 -0.57
C ALA A 162 11.89 1.23 0.09
N THR A 163 11.87 1.30 1.42
CA THR A 163 11.23 2.38 2.18
C THR A 163 11.86 3.74 1.87
N GLY A 164 13.18 3.80 1.76
CA GLY A 164 13.92 5.00 1.39
C GLY A 164 13.59 5.46 -0.04
N ALA A 165 13.58 4.54 -1.00
CA ALA A 165 13.21 4.80 -2.39
C ALA A 165 11.76 5.28 -2.51
N LEU A 166 10.84 4.66 -1.78
CA LEU A 166 9.44 5.05 -1.71
C LEU A 166 9.29 6.48 -1.16
N THR A 167 9.91 6.76 -0.02
CA THR A 167 9.91 8.10 0.60
C THR A 167 10.48 9.16 -0.35
N HIS A 168 11.56 8.83 -1.06
CA HIS A 168 12.16 9.72 -2.05
C HIS A 168 11.22 9.94 -3.25
N SER A 169 10.58 8.88 -3.76
CA SER A 169 9.65 8.97 -4.89
C SER A 169 8.42 9.83 -4.56
N GLN A 170 7.88 9.72 -3.35
CA GLN A 170 6.78 10.57 -2.88
C GLN A 170 7.20 12.04 -2.79
N ARG A 171 8.39 12.31 -2.25
CA ARG A 171 8.97 13.67 -2.21
C ARG A 171 9.19 14.24 -3.62
N ALA A 172 9.69 13.43 -4.55
CA ALA A 172 9.90 13.82 -5.94
C ALA A 172 8.56 14.14 -6.64
N LYS A 173 7.53 13.28 -6.45
CA LYS A 173 6.18 13.49 -6.99
C LYS A 173 5.55 14.76 -6.43
N ALA A 174 5.69 15.01 -5.12
CA ALA A 174 5.25 16.25 -4.48
C ALA A 174 6.00 17.50 -5.01
N ALA A 175 7.29 17.38 -5.30
CA ALA A 175 8.07 18.46 -5.92
C ALA A 175 7.70 18.70 -7.39
N GLN A 176 7.30 17.66 -8.12
CA GLN A 176 6.88 17.75 -9.52
C GLN A 176 5.48 18.34 -9.66
N MET A 177 4.55 17.97 -8.77
CA MET A 177 3.24 18.62 -8.61
C MET A 177 3.37 20.12 -8.30
N ARG A 178 4.41 20.54 -7.58
CA ARG A 178 4.71 21.97 -7.35
C ARG A 178 5.31 22.67 -8.58
N LYS A 179 5.92 21.94 -9.51
CA LYS A 179 6.57 22.49 -10.72
C LYS A 179 5.62 22.62 -11.91
N HIS A 180 4.67 21.69 -12.08
CA HIS A 180 3.54 21.92 -12.98
C HIS A 180 2.57 22.82 -12.22
N GLY A 181 2.56 24.10 -12.59
CA GLY A 181 1.69 25.12 -12.00
C GLY A 181 0.29 24.56 -11.82
N ASP A 182 -0.21 24.69 -10.59
CA ASP A 182 -1.49 24.17 -10.16
C ASP A 182 -2.59 25.02 -10.82
N ASN A 183 -2.89 24.76 -12.09
CA ASN A 183 -3.95 25.43 -12.86
C ASN A 183 -5.34 25.01 -12.35
N SER A 184 -5.43 24.30 -11.22
CA SER A 184 -6.69 24.01 -10.54
C SER A 184 -7.46 25.30 -10.22
N TRP A 185 -6.77 26.43 -9.99
CA TRP A 185 -7.41 27.74 -9.85
C TRP A 185 -8.15 28.22 -11.11
N GLU A 186 -7.72 27.80 -12.29
CA GLU A 186 -8.19 28.26 -13.60
C GLU A 186 -9.48 27.54 -13.92
N ASP A 187 -9.50 26.23 -13.64
CA ASP A 187 -10.70 25.40 -13.67
C ASP A 187 -11.76 25.86 -12.67
N VAL A 188 -11.37 26.31 -11.47
CA VAL A 188 -12.32 26.87 -10.48
C VAL A 188 -12.90 28.19 -10.98
N LEU A 189 -12.09 29.06 -11.59
CA LEU A 189 -12.55 30.33 -12.17
C LEU A 189 -13.48 30.11 -13.37
N ASP A 190 -13.17 29.15 -14.24
CA ASP A 190 -14.00 28.79 -15.39
C ASP A 190 -15.38 28.24 -14.96
N ASP A 191 -15.43 27.43 -13.90
CA ASP A 191 -16.69 26.89 -13.36
C ASP A 191 -17.54 28.00 -12.70
N GLN A 192 -16.90 29.00 -12.07
CA GLN A 192 -17.59 30.20 -11.55
C GLN A 192 -18.16 31.06 -12.68
N GLN A 193 -17.38 31.31 -13.75
CA GLN A 193 -17.84 32.09 -14.90
C GLN A 193 -19.02 31.42 -15.63
N ARG A 194 -19.01 30.08 -15.75
CA ARG A 194 -20.15 29.33 -16.31
C ARG A 194 -21.42 29.48 -15.46
N LYS A 195 -21.29 29.46 -14.13
CA LYS A 195 -22.43 29.66 -13.21
C LYS A 195 -23.01 31.07 -13.32
N VAL A 196 -22.17 32.10 -13.38
CA VAL A 196 -22.62 33.49 -13.57
C VAL A 196 -23.35 33.65 -14.91
N ARG A 197 -22.81 33.07 -16.00
CA ARG A 197 -23.43 33.11 -17.34
C ARG A 197 -24.76 32.35 -17.42
N ALA A 198 -24.98 31.35 -16.57
CA ALA A 198 -26.23 30.59 -16.55
C ALA A 198 -27.36 31.29 -15.76
N VAL A 199 -27.02 32.30 -14.95
CA VAL A 199 -27.97 33.06 -14.10
C VAL A 199 -28.34 34.41 -14.73
N THR A 200 -27.61 34.86 -15.75
CA THR A 200 -27.86 36.12 -16.50
C THR A 200 -28.59 35.83 -17.80
#